data_AF-A0AA38G9M2-F1
#
_entry.id   AF-A0AA38G9M2-F1
#
_cell.length_a   1.000
_cell.length_b   1.000
_cell.length_c   1.000
_cell.angle_alpha   90.00
_cell.angle_beta   90.00
_cell.angle_gamma   90.00
#
_symmetry.space_group_name_H-M   'P 1'
#
loop_
_entity.id
_entity.type
_entity.pdbx_description
1 polymer ?
#
loop_
_entity_poly.entity_id
_entity_poly.type
_entity_poly.pdbx_seq_one_letter_code
_entity_poly.pdbx_strand_id
1 'polypeptide(L)' 'YGMGGRISTKGDVYSYGVLVLETLTEKSPTDSMFASGLTLPSWVSDSFPNRLRDVVAP' A
#
# COMPACT_ATOMS: atom_id res chain seq x y z
N TYR A 1 6.43 3.01 -6.25
CA TYR A 1 7.08 4.30 -6.54
C TYR A 1 8.03 4.10 -7.69
N GLY A 2 7.78 4.76 -8.83
CA GLY A 2 8.43 4.47 -10.11
C GLY A 2 9.91 4.83 -10.18
N MET A 3 10.74 4.20 -9.35
CA MET A 3 12.19 4.36 -9.36
C MET A 3 12.83 2.99 -9.63
N GLY A 4 13.09 2.71 -10.92
CA GLY A 4 13.99 1.62 -11.34
C GLY A 4 13.36 0.36 -11.95
N GLY A 5 12.05 0.29 -12.14
CA GLY A 5 11.37 -0.86 -12.76
C GLY A 5 10.76 -0.54 -14.13
N ARG A 6 10.63 -1.54 -15.00
CA ARG A 6 9.92 -1.45 -16.30
C ARG A 6 8.59 -0.72 -16.09
N ILE A 7 8.39 0.40 -16.79
CA ILE A 7 7.14 1.16 -16.77
C ILE A 7 6.02 0.20 -17.13
N SER A 8 5.07 0.03 -16.23
CA SER A 8 3.95 -0.89 -16.39
C SER A 8 2.75 -0.31 -15.69
N THR A 9 1.59 -0.38 -16.35
CA THR A 9 0.30 0.01 -15.78
C THR A 9 0.05 -0.65 -14.42
N LYS A 10 0.55 -1.87 -14.21
CA LYS A 10 0.45 -2.57 -12.92
C LYS A 10 1.31 -1.90 -11.83
N GLY A 11 2.50 -1.42 -12.19
CA GLY A 11 3.39 -0.68 -11.28
C GLY A 11 2.84 0.69 -10.92
N ASP A 12 2.15 1.34 -11.86
CA ASP A 12 1.50 2.64 -11.64
C ASP A 12 0.29 2.49 -10.70
N VAL A 13 -0.57 1.49 -10.93
CA VAL A 13 -1.69 1.17 -10.03
C VAL A 13 -1.20 0.83 -8.63
N TYR A 14 -0.14 0.03 -8.51
CA TYR A 14 0.45 -0.30 -7.21
C TYR A 14 0.98 0.97 -6.51
N SER A 15 1.75 1.80 -7.22
CA SER A 15 2.32 3.03 -6.66
C SER A 15 1.25 4.01 -6.21
N TYR A 16 0.19 4.16 -7.00
CA TYR A 16 -0.99 4.95 -6.62
C TYR A 16 -1.68 4.38 -5.38
N GLY A 17 -1.83 3.06 -5.29
CA GLY A 17 -2.37 2.40 -4.11
C GLY A 17 -1.57 2.72 -2.85
N VAL A 18 -0.24 2.71 -2.91
CA VAL A 18 0.59 3.08 -1.74
C VAL A 18 0.43 4.56 -1.38
N LEU A 19 0.33 5.47 -2.36
CA LEU A 19 0.08 6.90 -2.09
C LEU A 19 -1.27 7.15 -1.41
N VAL A 20 -2.33 6.43 -1.81
CA VAL A 20 -3.64 6.53 -1.17
C VAL A 20 -3.55 6.03 0.28
N LEU A 21 -2.89 4.90 0.50
CA LEU A 21 -2.70 4.37 1.85
C LEU A 21 -1.85 5.31 2.72
N GLU A 22 -0.81 5.92 2.16
CA GLU A 22 0.02 6.92 2.85
C GLU A 22 -0.83 8.13 3.28
N THR A 23 -1.72 8.61 2.41
CA THR A 23 -2.62 9.74 2.72
C THR A 23 -3.65 9.39 3.78
N LEU A 24 -4.18 8.16 3.77
CA LEU A 24 -5.21 7.71 4.71
C LEU A 24 -4.66 7.35 6.09
N THR A 25 -3.45 6.77 6.13
CA THR A 25 -2.82 6.30 7.36
C THR A 25 -1.89 7.33 7.98
N GLU A 26 -1.53 8.37 7.21
CA GLU A 26 -0.51 9.36 7.56
C GLU A 26 0.87 8.70 7.83
N LYS A 27 1.08 7.49 7.32
CA LYS A 27 2.30 6.70 7.47
C LYS A 27 3.06 6.66 6.16
N SER A 28 4.32 7.05 6.21
CA SER A 28 5.21 6.94 5.06
C SER A 28 5.62 5.48 4.86
N PRO A 29 5.65 4.95 3.62
CA PRO A 29 6.15 3.61 3.34
C PRO A 29 7.65 3.43 3.66
N THR A 30 8.40 4.52 3.87
CA THR A 30 9.80 4.50 4.30
C THR A 30 9.98 4.66 5.82
N ASP A 31 8.88 4.66 6.59
CA ASP A 31 8.95 4.64 8.05
C ASP A 31 9.71 3.39 8.51
N SER A 32 10.53 3.57 9.54
CA SER A 32 11.29 2.51 10.22
C SER A 32 10.44 1.28 10.59
N MET A 33 9.13 1.44 10.80
CA MET A 33 8.21 0.33 11.06
C MET A 33 8.07 -0.67 9.89
N PHE A 34 8.47 -0.29 8.67
CA PHE A 34 8.43 -1.11 7.46
C PHE A 34 9.81 -1.69 7.06
N ALA A 35 10.86 -1.44 7.84
CA ALA A 35 12.22 -1.85 7.49
C ALA A 35 12.46 -3.38 7.52
N SER A 36 11.58 -4.16 8.15
CA SER A 36 11.74 -5.62 8.35
C SER A 36 11.02 -6.48 7.30
N GLY A 37 10.80 -5.96 6.09
CA GLY A 37 10.06 -6.67 5.03
C GLY A 37 8.53 -6.58 5.18
N LEU A 38 8.05 -5.81 6.15
CA LEU A 38 6.67 -5.36 6.23
C LEU A 38 6.47 -4.22 5.25
N THR A 39 5.36 -4.23 4.51
CA THR A 39 5.00 -3.14 3.59
C THR A 39 3.76 -2.42 4.10
N LEU A 40 3.60 -1.14 3.76
CA LEU A 40 2.40 -0.39 4.10
C LEU A 40 1.10 -1.11 3.64
N PRO A 41 1.01 -1.65 2.40
CA PRO A 41 -0.15 -2.45 2.01
C PRO A 41 -0.38 -3.72 2.84
N SER A 42 0.68 -4.47 3.18
CA SER A 42 0.53 -5.70 3.98
C SER A 42 0.09 -5.37 5.41
N TRP A 43 0.65 -4.32 6.01
CA TRP A 43 0.27 -3.86 7.34
C TRP A 43 -1.20 -3.38 7.41
N VAL A 44 -1.66 -2.63 6.40
CA VAL A 44 -3.07 -2.24 6.30
C VAL A 44 -3.96 -3.48 6.14
N SER A 45 -3.55 -4.44 5.30
CA SER A 45 -4.28 -5.70 5.12
C SER A 45 -4.43 -6.48 6.43
N ASP A 46 -3.38 -6.56 7.23
CA ASP A 46 -3.38 -7.24 8.52
C ASP A 46 -4.14 -6.46 9.61
N SER A 47 -4.17 -5.13 9.50
CA SER A 47 -4.90 -4.24 10.43
C SER A 47 -6.40 -4.20 10.16
N PHE A 48 -6.84 -4.52 8.94
CA PHE A 48 -8.24 -4.50 8.52
C PHE A 48 -8.72 -5.84 7.90
N PRO A 49 -8.57 -6.98 8.58
CA PRO A 49 -8.89 -8.30 8.03
C PRO A 49 -10.37 -8.44 7.65
N ASN A 50 -11.25 -7.69 8.32
CA ASN A 50 -12.71 -7.75 8.12
C ASN A 50 -13.29 -6.61 7.27
N ARG A 51 -12.58 -5.48 7.06
CA ARG A 51 -13.14 -4.31 6.35
C ARG A 51 -12.75 -4.23 4.87
N LEU A 52 -11.67 -4.88 4.44
CA LEU A 52 -11.29 -4.92 3.02
C LEU A 52 -12.29 -5.68 2.15
N ARG A 53 -13.04 -6.64 2.73
CA ARG A 53 -14.12 -7.36 2.03
C ARG A 53 -15.34 -6.48 1.77
N ASP A 54 -15.62 -5.51 2.64
CA ASP A 54 -16.80 -4.64 2.52
C ASP A 54 -16.59 -3.51 1.50
N VAL A 55 -15.34 -3.13 1.21
CA VAL A 55 -15.01 -2.09 0.21
C VAL A 55 -14.97 -2.66 -1.23
N VAL A 56 -14.85 -3.98 -1.37
CA VAL A 56 -14.80 -4.71 -2.66
C VAL A 56 -16.14 -5.44 -2.95
N ALA A 57 -17.19 -5.16 -2.19
CA ALA A 57 -18.55 -5.59 -2.52
C ALA A 57 -19.25 -4.46 -3.33
N PRO A 58 -19.77 -4.74 -4.54
CA PRO A 58 -20.52 -3.76 -5.33
C PRO A 58 -21.85 -3.35 -4.69
#